data_AF-A0A1I2E6J4-F1
#
_entry.id   AF-A0A1I2E6J4-F1
#
_cell.length_a   1.000
_cell.length_b   1.000
_cell.length_c   1.000
_cell.angle_alpha   90.00
_cell.angle_beta   90.00
_cell.angle_gamma   90.00
#
_symmetry.space_group_name_H-M   'P 1'
#
loop_
_entity.id
_entity.type
_entity.pdbx_description
1 polymer ?
#
loop_
_entity_poly.entity_id
_entity_poly.type
_entity_poly.pdbx_seq_one_letter_code
_entity_poly.pdbx_strand_id
1 'polypeptide(L)'
;MQHTGTLYLSKTKPVVTTHEGDFALLLLLMDNLGKQGLEPYRVRWTGPEAEAFWNAHHADLQPGAPLDVELSNVRAVSGATRPPMPELRARVVRMTLRPRSTAARQHPTQATT
;
A
#
# COMPACT_ATOMS: atom_id res chain seq x y z
N MET A 1 -4.53 -5.36 -16.69
CA MET A 1 -4.82 -4.09 -15.99
C MET A 1 -3.56 -3.61 -15.28
N GLN A 2 -3.30 -2.31 -15.37
CA GLN A 2 -2.21 -1.62 -14.68
C GLN A 2 -2.84 -0.56 -13.76
N HIS A 3 -2.18 -0.21 -12.67
CA HIS A 3 -2.62 0.84 -11.75
C HIS A 3 -1.42 1.69 -11.36
N THR A 4 -1.55 3.01 -11.40
CA THR A 4 -0.52 3.95 -10.97
C THR A 4 -1.19 5.00 -10.09
N GLY A 5 -0.66 5.22 -8.89
CA GLY A 5 -1.26 6.13 -7.94
C GLY A 5 -0.61 6.06 -6.57
N THR A 6 -1.16 6.82 -5.62
CA THR A 6 -0.76 6.77 -4.22
C THR A 6 -1.69 5.83 -3.47
N LEU A 7 -1.15 4.77 -2.89
CA LEU A 7 -1.87 3.88 -1.98
C LEU A 7 -1.33 4.02 -0.57
N TYR A 8 -2.10 3.58 0.42
CA TYR A 8 -1.74 3.72 1.83
C TYR A 8 -1.47 2.35 2.46
N LEU A 9 -0.37 2.23 3.20
CA LEU A 9 -0.06 0.97 3.88
C LEU A 9 -1.15 0.63 4.92
N SER A 10 -1.68 -0.59 4.87
CA SER A 10 -2.67 -1.05 5.84
C SER A 10 -2.03 -1.32 7.22
N LYS A 11 -2.85 -1.74 8.20
CA LYS A 11 -2.36 -2.21 9.51
C LYS A 11 -1.71 -3.60 9.44
N THR A 12 -1.93 -4.35 8.36
CA THR A 12 -1.27 -5.65 8.17
C THR A 12 0.21 -5.43 7.95
N LYS A 13 1.04 -6.06 8.79
CA LYS A 13 2.50 -5.94 8.70
C LYS A 13 2.99 -6.41 7.32
N PRO A 14 3.92 -5.68 6.68
CA PRO A 14 4.61 -6.19 5.51
C PRO A 14 5.28 -7.53 5.84
N VAL A 15 5.32 -8.43 4.86
CA VAL A 15 5.94 -9.75 4.99
C VAL A 15 7.08 -9.84 3.99
N VAL A 16 8.28 -10.12 4.50
CA VAL A 16 9.44 -10.48 3.69
C VAL A 16 9.50 -11.99 3.57
N THR A 17 9.69 -12.47 2.35
CA THR A 17 9.82 -13.89 2.03
C THR A 17 10.71 -14.07 0.80
N THR A 18 10.82 -15.29 0.31
CA THR A 18 11.47 -15.61 -0.97
C THR A 18 10.41 -16.10 -1.96
N HIS A 19 10.52 -15.68 -3.22
CA HIS A 19 9.68 -16.17 -4.30
C HIS A 19 10.57 -16.52 -5.50
N GLU A 20 10.54 -17.79 -5.93
CA GLU A 20 11.36 -18.28 -7.06
C GLU A 20 12.87 -18.01 -6.90
N GLY A 21 13.35 -17.96 -5.65
CA GLY A 21 14.75 -17.70 -5.33
C GLY A 21 15.08 -16.23 -5.06
N ASP A 22 14.18 -15.30 -5.42
CA ASP A 22 14.39 -13.87 -5.21
C ASP A 22 13.76 -13.37 -3.91
N PHE A 23 14.33 -12.29 -3.37
CA PHE A 23 13.70 -11.50 -2.32
C PHE A 23 12.29 -11.10 -2.75
N ALA A 24 11.33 -11.25 -1.84
CA ALA A 24 9.94 -10.90 -2.08
C ALA A 24 9.35 -10.13 -0.90
N LEU A 25 8.78 -8.97 -1.18
CA LEU A 25 8.04 -8.14 -0.25
C LEU A 25 6.55 -8.20 -0.57
N LEU A 26 5.76 -8.64 0.41
CA LEU A 26 4.30 -8.67 0.36
C LEU A 26 3.74 -7.55 1.23
N LEU A 27 2.90 -6.69 0.63
CA LEU A 27 2.21 -5.62 1.34
C LEU A 27 0.70 -5.70 1.10
N LEU A 28 -0.06 -5.23 2.08
CA LEU A 28 -1.47 -4.90 1.90
C LEU A 28 -1.61 -3.37 1.93
N LEU A 29 -1.98 -2.81 0.79
CA LEU A 29 -2.18 -1.39 0.55
C LEU A 29 -3.67 -1.10 0.43
N MET A 30 -4.07 0.14 0.69
CA MET A 30 -5.44 0.61 0.60
C MET A 30 -5.51 1.78 -0.37
N ASP A 31 -6.39 1.70 -1.35
CA ASP A 31 -6.84 2.86 -2.09
C ASP A 31 -7.98 3.54 -1.31
N ASN A 32 -7.93 4.86 -1.20
CA ASN A 32 -8.98 5.65 -0.56
C ASN A 32 -9.86 6.28 -1.62
N LEU A 33 -10.98 5.63 -1.93
CA LEU A 33 -11.97 6.06 -2.91
C LEU A 33 -12.97 7.08 -2.34
N GLY A 34 -12.64 7.70 -1.19
CA GLY A 34 -13.48 8.67 -0.51
C GLY A 34 -14.79 8.05 -0.03
N LYS A 35 -15.92 8.60 -0.50
CA LYS A 35 -17.27 8.13 -0.11
C LYS A 35 -17.57 6.69 -0.57
N GLN A 36 -16.84 6.17 -1.55
CA GLN A 36 -17.01 4.79 -2.03
C GLN A 36 -16.30 3.76 -1.14
N GLY A 37 -15.52 4.21 -0.16
CA GLY A 37 -14.85 3.36 0.82
C GLY A 37 -13.38 3.13 0.49
N LEU A 38 -12.85 2.04 1.03
CA LEU A 38 -11.45 1.65 0.85
C LEU A 38 -11.37 0.38 0.01
N GLU A 39 -10.46 0.36 -0.96
CA GLU A 39 -10.21 -0.80 -1.80
C GLU A 39 -8.86 -1.46 -1.44
N PRO A 40 -8.85 -2.74 -1.01
CA PRO A 40 -7.62 -3.41 -0.61
C PRO A 40 -6.83 -3.96 -1.80
N TYR A 41 -5.54 -3.61 -1.87
CA TYR A 41 -4.56 -4.11 -2.82
C TYR A 41 -3.50 -4.96 -2.09
N ARG A 42 -3.54 -6.28 -2.30
CA ARG A 42 -2.48 -7.19 -1.89
C ARG A 42 -1.42 -7.25 -2.98
N VAL A 43 -0.28 -6.63 -2.74
CA VAL A 43 0.80 -6.47 -3.73
C VAL A 43 2.01 -7.30 -3.37
N ARG A 44 2.68 -7.81 -4.40
CA ARG A 44 3.98 -8.48 -4.30
C ARG A 44 5.02 -7.73 -5.10
N TRP A 45 6.15 -7.44 -4.49
CA TRP A 45 7.33 -6.91 -5.17
C TRP A 45 8.48 -7.90 -5.00
N THR A 46 9.17 -8.24 -6.08
CA THR A 46 10.28 -9.20 -6.06
C THR A 46 11.52 -8.59 -6.67
N GLY A 47 12.68 -9.11 -6.29
CA GLY A 47 13.98 -8.73 -6.86
C GLY A 47 14.75 -7.70 -6.03
N PRO A 48 15.92 -7.28 -6.53
CA PRO A 48 16.86 -6.43 -5.80
C PRO A 48 16.30 -5.03 -5.49
N GLU A 49 15.42 -4.48 -6.33
CA GLU A 49 14.79 -3.20 -6.05
C GLU A 49 13.85 -3.27 -4.84
N ALA A 50 13.13 -4.38 -4.69
CA ALA A 50 12.26 -4.62 -3.54
C ALA A 50 13.08 -4.76 -2.25
N GLU A 51 14.22 -5.44 -2.32
CA GLU A 51 15.16 -5.60 -1.21
C GLU A 51 15.78 -4.26 -0.81
N ALA A 52 16.28 -3.49 -1.78
CA ALA A 52 16.85 -2.17 -1.54
C ALA A 52 15.84 -1.22 -0.88
N PHE A 53 14.59 -1.23 -1.37
CA PHE A 53 13.50 -0.47 -0.76
C PHE A 53 13.24 -0.90 0.69
N TRP A 54 13.15 -2.20 0.95
CA TRP A 54 12.92 -2.72 2.29
C TRP A 54 14.04 -2.31 3.25
N ASN A 55 15.29 -2.50 2.84
CA ASN A 55 16.46 -2.15 3.65
C ASN A 55 16.48 -0.65 3.97
N ALA A 56 16.11 0.20 3.02
CA ALA A 56 16.08 1.66 3.21
C ALA A 56 14.91 2.15 4.08
N HIS A 57 13.74 1.50 4.04
CA HIS A 57 12.50 2.11 4.53
C HIS A 57 11.69 1.27 5.51
N HIS A 58 12.06 0.02 5.82
CA HIS A 58 11.23 -0.87 6.64
C HIS A 58 10.84 -0.27 8.02
N ALA A 59 11.70 0.54 8.62
CA ALA A 59 11.42 1.22 9.89
C ALA A 59 10.33 2.32 9.76
N ASP A 60 10.19 2.90 8.56
CA ASP A 60 9.26 4.00 8.25
C ASP A 60 7.94 3.50 7.66
N LEU A 61 7.84 2.21 7.32
CA LEU A 61 6.62 1.55 6.83
C LEU A 61 5.59 1.34 7.95
N GLN A 62 5.07 2.45 8.47
CA GLN A 62 4.01 2.47 9.47
C GLN A 62 2.62 2.45 8.82
N PRO A 63 1.59 1.93 9.51
CA PRO A 63 0.22 1.97 9.00
C PRO A 63 -0.21 3.39 8.61
N GLY A 64 -0.79 3.52 7.42
CA GLY A 64 -1.18 4.79 6.80
C GLY A 64 -0.06 5.51 6.05
N ALA A 65 1.15 4.94 5.97
CA ALA A 65 2.22 5.50 5.16
C ALA A 65 1.81 5.57 3.68
N PRO A 66 1.94 6.74 3.02
CA PRO A 66 1.64 6.88 1.61
C PRO A 66 2.76 6.30 0.75
N LEU A 67 2.39 5.49 -0.23
CA LEU A 67 3.28 4.82 -1.17
C LEU A 67 2.84 5.18 -2.58
N ASP A 68 3.73 5.82 -3.34
CA ASP A 68 3.52 5.97 -4.78
C ASP A 68 3.87 4.63 -5.43
N VAL A 69 2.92 4.06 -6.16
CA VAL A 69 3.05 2.72 -6.75
C VAL A 69 2.76 2.74 -8.25
N GLU A 70 3.47 1.89 -8.95
CA GLU A 70 3.13 1.40 -10.28
C GLU A 70 2.93 -0.10 -10.18
N LEU A 71 1.74 -0.57 -10.54
CA LEU A 71 1.29 -1.93 -10.37
C LEU A 71 0.95 -2.55 -11.72
N SER A 72 1.41 -3.78 -11.92
CA SER A 72 1.05 -4.61 -13.07
C SER A 72 0.22 -5.81 -12.64
N ASN A 73 -0.44 -6.41 -13.62
CA ASN A 73 -1.17 -7.66 -13.46
C ASN A 73 -2.27 -7.61 -12.37
N VAL A 74 -2.92 -6.46 -12.21
CA VAL A 74 -4.01 -6.26 -11.24
C VAL A 74 -5.17 -7.22 -11.57
N ARG A 75 -5.65 -7.96 -10.57
CA ARG A 75 -6.78 -8.91 -10.68
C ARG A 75 -7.65 -8.86 -9.42
N ALA A 76 -8.96 -8.78 -9.61
CA ALA A 76 -9.93 -8.97 -8.53
C ALA A 76 -10.04 -10.44 -8.17
N VAL A 77 -9.98 -10.73 -6.88
CA VAL A 77 -10.17 -12.06 -6.32
C VAL A 77 -11.06 -11.96 -5.07
N SER A 78 -11.76 -13.04 -4.75
CA SER A 78 -12.40 -13.15 -3.44
C SER A 78 -11.32 -13.31 -2.37
N GLY A 79 -11.27 -12.38 -1.42
CA GLY A 79 -10.34 -12.44 -0.30
C GLY A 79 -10.65 -13.59 0.65
N ALA A 80 -9.69 -13.92 1.51
CA ALA A 80 -9.74 -15.08 2.40
C ALA A 80 -10.56 -14.85 3.69
N THR A 81 -11.19 -13.68 3.87
CA THR A 81 -12.01 -13.38 5.04
C THR A 81 -13.34 -14.13 5.03
N ARG A 82 -14.04 -14.19 6.17
CA ARG A 82 -15.40 -14.72 6.26
C ARG A 82 -16.34 -13.66 6.86
N PRO A 83 -17.28 -13.07 6.07
CA PRO A 83 -17.52 -13.32 4.65
C PRO A 83 -16.35 -12.88 3.73
N PRO A 84 -16.20 -13.47 2.52
CA PRO A 84 -15.16 -13.09 1.58
C PRO A 84 -15.31 -11.63 1.14
N MET A 85 -14.31 -10.81 1.44
CA MET A 85 -14.23 -9.44 0.97
C MET A 85 -13.43 -9.40 -0.34
N PRO A 86 -13.90 -8.70 -1.39
CA PRO A 86 -13.11 -8.53 -2.60
C PRO A 86 -11.74 -7.91 -2.30
N GLU A 87 -10.67 -8.49 -2.85
CA GLU A 87 -9.33 -7.90 -2.81
C GLU A 87 -8.72 -7.86 -4.22
N LEU A 88 -7.90 -6.86 -4.48
CA LEU A 88 -7.10 -6.77 -5.70
C LEU A 88 -5.72 -7.36 -5.44
N ARG A 89 -5.27 -8.24 -6.32
CA ARG A 89 -3.90 -8.77 -6.32
C ARG A 89 -3.11 -8.15 -7.46
N ALA A 90 -1.91 -7.69 -7.16
CA ALA A 90 -1.05 -7.08 -8.17
C ALA A 90 0.44 -7.35 -7.92
N ARG A 91 1.25 -7.08 -8.94
CA ARG A 91 2.72 -7.06 -8.85
C ARG A 91 3.21 -5.62 -8.88
N VAL A 92 4.12 -5.27 -8.00
CA VAL A 92 4.75 -3.95 -8.01
C VAL A 92 5.78 -3.92 -9.15
N VAL A 93 5.70 -2.90 -9.98
CA VAL A 93 6.72 -2.54 -10.98
C VAL A 93 7.68 -1.52 -10.37
N ARG A 94 7.13 -0.50 -9.70
CA ARG A 94 7.87 0.53 -8.98
C ARG A 94 7.12 0.93 -7.73
N MET A 95 7.83 1.21 -6.64
CA MET A 95 7.24 1.78 -5.43
C MET A 95 8.21 2.75 -4.76
N THR A 96 7.66 3.82 -4.17
CA THR A 96 8.45 4.79 -3.41
C THR A 96 7.66 5.25 -2.18
N LEU A 97 8.33 5.31 -1.03
CA LEU A 97 7.75 5.83 0.19
C LEU A 97 7.68 7.36 0.08
N ARG A 98 6.48 7.91 0.29
CA ARG A 98 6.29 9.35 0.33
C ARG A 98 6.48 9.87 1.74
N PRO A 99 7.09 11.05 1.93
CA PRO A 99 7.08 11.71 3.22
C PRO A 99 5.64 11.81 3.69
N ARG A 100 5.38 11.40 4.93
CA ARG A 100 4.08 11.60 5.54
C ARG A 100 3.84 13.10 5.59
N SER A 101 2.94 13.61 4.75
CA SER A 101 2.54 15.01 4.83
C SER A 101 1.96 15.25 6.22
N THR A 102 2.65 16.04 7.03
CA THR A 102 2.10 16.75 8.18
C THR A 102 1.14 17.82 7.66
N ALA A 103 0.12 17.43 6.88
CA ALA A 103 -1.03 18.29 6.65
C ALA A 103 -1.70 18.44 8.02
N ALA A 104 -1.53 19.64 8.56
CA ALA A 104 -1.90 20.05 9.90
C ALA A 104 -3.32 19.61 10.30
N ARG A 105 -3.50 19.36 11.60
CA ARG A 105 -4.78 19.60 12.27
C ARG A 105 -5.21 21.05 11.99
N GLN A 106 -5.90 21.28 10.88
CA GLN A 106 -6.62 22.52 10.66
C GLN A 106 -8.09 22.23 10.93
N HIS A 107 -8.48 22.40 12.19
CA HIS A 107 -9.80 22.93 12.48
C HIS A 107 -9.63 24.43 12.69
N PRO A 108 -9.96 25.28 11.71
CA PRO A 108 -10.33 26.64 12.00
C PRO A 108 -11.77 26.62 12.50
N THR A 109 -11.97 26.90 13.79
CA THR A 109 -13.25 27.46 14.24
C THR A 109 -12.94 28.49 15.31
N GLN A 110 -12.40 29.63 14.86
CA GLN A 110 -12.76 30.89 15.48
C GLN A 110 -14.25 31.08 15.20
N ALA A 111 -15.07 31.00 16.24
CA ALA A 111 -16.42 31.56 16.22
C ALA A 111 -16.38 32.80 17.12
N THR A 112 -16.49 33.94 16.45
CA THR A 112 -16.69 35.28 16.99
C THR A 112 -18.13 35.42 17.50
N THR A 113 -18.28 36.12 18.64
CA THR A 113 -19.32 37.09 19.05
C THR A 113 -19.82 36.81 20.46
#